data_AF-A2FM79-F1
#
_entry.id   AF-A2FM79-F1
#
_cell.length_a   1.000
_cell.length_b   1.000
_cell.length_c   1.000
_cell.angle_alpha   90.00
_cell.angle_beta   90.00
_cell.angle_gamma   90.00
#
_symmetry.space_group_name_H-M   'P 1'
#
loop_
_entity.id
_entity.type
_entity.pdbx_description
1 polymer ?
#
loop_
_entity_poly.entity_id
_entity_poly.type
_entity_poly.pdbx_seq_one_letter_code
_entity_poly.pdbx_strand_id
1 'polypeptide(L)'
;MLIFLFSLISSFEIKRIGIKDIKPSEGPTEGGTVVTVSLNTSVQYLQVYCRFNFNTVIEKIEKDTITCVTPKHDAGKVQLRISFDNNDYDDIPYTEFTYFIPDSVKRKSRMAFVFVLITLIIVVVLTLVLLFKSPMSRVNPEEDAPLLNSHKNPL
;
A
#
# COMPACT_ATOMS: atom_id res chain seq x y z
N MET A 1 -20.89 -58.50 -23.32
CA MET A 1 -19.57 -58.17 -22.74
C MET A 1 -19.10 -56.74 -23.08
N LEU A 2 -19.29 -56.25 -24.32
CA LEU A 2 -18.91 -54.88 -24.72
C LEU A 2 -19.76 -53.74 -24.12
N ILE A 3 -21.03 -53.99 -23.79
CA ILE A 3 -21.93 -52.99 -23.18
C ILE A 3 -21.50 -52.61 -21.74
N PHE A 4 -20.90 -53.57 -21.02
CA PHE A 4 -20.31 -53.33 -19.69
C PHE A 4 -19.04 -52.49 -19.78
N LEU A 5 -18.23 -52.64 -20.84
CA LEU A 5 -17.05 -51.81 -21.09
C LEU A 5 -17.44 -50.37 -21.44
N PHE A 6 -18.50 -50.14 -22.22
CA PHE A 6 -19.03 -48.80 -22.47
C PHE A 6 -19.59 -48.14 -21.20
N SER A 7 -20.23 -48.90 -20.31
CA SER A 7 -20.71 -48.39 -19.01
C SER A 7 -19.56 -48.08 -18.03
N LEU A 8 -18.46 -48.85 -18.08
CA LEU A 8 -17.25 -48.60 -17.27
C LEU A 8 -16.47 -47.36 -17.73
N ILE A 9 -16.50 -47.05 -19.04
CA ILE A 9 -15.89 -45.82 -19.58
C ILE A 9 -16.75 -44.59 -19.21
N SER A 10 -18.08 -44.74 -19.11
CA SER A 10 -19.00 -43.66 -18.71
C SER A 10 -18.84 -43.20 -17.26
N SER A 11 -18.22 -44.00 -16.38
CA SER A 11 -18.01 -43.65 -14.97
C SER A 11 -16.66 -42.98 -14.68
N PHE A 12 -15.83 -42.75 -15.69
CA PHE A 12 -14.57 -42.02 -15.53
C PHE A 12 -14.81 -40.52 -15.65
N GLU A 13 -15.54 -39.96 -14.69
CA GLU A 13 -15.66 -38.51 -14.55
C GLU A 13 -14.34 -37.98 -13.98
N ILE A 14 -13.50 -37.39 -14.83
CA ILE A 14 -12.25 -36.76 -14.38
C ILE A 14 -12.64 -35.56 -13.52
N LYS A 15 -12.64 -35.75 -12.20
CA LYS A 15 -12.89 -34.66 -11.26
C LYS A 15 -11.72 -33.68 -11.29
N ARG A 16 -11.87 -32.59 -12.04
CA ARG A 16 -10.85 -31.54 -12.11
C ARG A 16 -10.79 -30.75 -10.81
N ILE A 17 -9.58 -30.49 -10.33
CA ILE A 17 -9.34 -29.60 -9.20
C ILE A 17 -9.79 -28.20 -9.61
N GLY A 18 -10.63 -27.58 -8.78
CA GLY A 18 -11.13 -26.23 -9.01
C GLY A 18 -11.31 -25.45 -7.72
N ILE A 19 -11.28 -24.13 -7.85
CA ILE A 19 -11.55 -23.21 -6.75
C ILE A 19 -13.05 -23.19 -6.50
N LYS A 20 -13.46 -23.46 -5.27
CA LYS A 20 -14.84 -23.44 -4.80
C LYS A 20 -15.22 -22.08 -4.22
N ASP A 21 -14.38 -21.53 -3.36
CA ASP A 21 -14.62 -20.26 -2.66
C ASP A 21 -13.29 -19.63 -2.23
N ILE A 22 -13.30 -18.30 -2.04
CA ILE A 22 -12.17 -17.57 -1.46
C ILE A 22 -12.63 -16.56 -0.40
N LYS A 23 -11.92 -16.49 0.72
CA LYS A 23 -12.24 -15.56 1.81
C LYS A 23 -10.99 -15.00 2.48
N PRO A 24 -10.85 -13.67 2.60
CA PRO A 24 -11.65 -12.65 1.91
C PRO A 24 -11.38 -12.63 0.39
N SER A 25 -12.29 -12.07 -0.39
CA SER A 25 -12.12 -11.83 -1.83
C SER A 25 -11.55 -10.44 -2.16
N GLU A 26 -11.17 -9.68 -1.13
CA GLU A 26 -10.60 -8.34 -1.26
C GLU A 26 -9.60 -8.02 -0.13
N GLY A 27 -8.71 -7.05 -0.37
CA GLY A 27 -7.71 -6.63 0.60
C GLY A 27 -6.97 -5.33 0.23
N PRO A 28 -6.21 -4.75 1.16
CA PRO A 28 -5.40 -3.54 0.96
C PRO A 28 -4.33 -3.69 -0.12
N THR A 29 -4.06 -2.61 -0.86
CA THR A 29 -2.93 -2.50 -1.82
C THR A 29 -1.56 -2.81 -1.21
N GLU A 30 -1.40 -2.63 0.10
CA GLU A 30 -0.18 -2.97 0.84
C GLU A 30 0.12 -4.48 0.89
N GLY A 31 -0.88 -5.33 0.62
CA GLY A 31 -0.78 -6.78 0.80
C GLY A 31 -0.95 -7.20 2.27
N GLY A 32 -0.49 -8.41 2.60
CA GLY A 32 -0.53 -8.98 3.95
C GLY A 32 -1.89 -9.58 4.34
N THR A 33 -2.84 -9.69 3.41
CA THR A 33 -4.14 -10.29 3.68
C THR A 33 -4.03 -11.81 3.62
N VAL A 34 -4.46 -12.49 4.68
CA VAL A 34 -4.54 -13.95 4.71
C VAL A 34 -5.83 -14.37 4.01
N VAL A 35 -5.69 -14.96 2.81
CA VAL A 35 -6.77 -15.46 1.96
C VAL A 35 -6.86 -16.97 2.08
N THR A 36 -8.02 -17.46 2.47
CA THR A 36 -8.37 -18.87 2.50
C THR A 36 -9.07 -19.25 1.20
N VAL A 37 -8.51 -20.19 0.46
CA VAL A 37 -9.04 -20.74 -0.78
C VAL A 37 -9.53 -22.15 -0.52
N SER A 38 -10.83 -22.38 -0.72
CA SER A 38 -11.44 -23.70 -0.64
C SER A 38 -11.48 -24.35 -2.02
N LEU A 39 -11.10 -25.62 -2.10
CA LEU A 39 -11.13 -26.41 -3.33
C LEU A 39 -12.42 -27.24 -3.45
N ASN A 40 -12.78 -27.63 -4.67
CA ASN A 40 -13.90 -28.55 -4.92
C ASN A 40 -13.56 -30.03 -4.60
N THR A 41 -12.28 -30.31 -4.35
CA THR A 41 -11.71 -31.65 -4.16
C THR A 41 -10.57 -31.58 -3.16
N SER A 42 -10.49 -32.57 -2.26
CA SER A 42 -9.38 -32.72 -1.34
C SER A 42 -8.15 -33.20 -2.10
N VAL A 43 -7.00 -32.58 -1.82
CA VAL A 43 -5.75 -32.85 -2.50
C VAL A 43 -4.64 -33.07 -1.47
N GLN A 44 -3.66 -33.89 -1.82
CA GLN A 44 -2.50 -34.14 -0.96
C GLN A 44 -1.24 -33.69 -1.71
N TYR A 45 -0.97 -32.39 -1.64
CA TYR A 45 0.26 -31.81 -2.16
C TYR A 45 1.12 -31.30 -1.00
N LEU A 46 2.44 -31.40 -1.15
CA LEU A 46 3.39 -30.88 -0.14
C LEU A 46 3.57 -29.37 -0.25
N GLN A 47 3.29 -28.79 -1.41
CA GLN A 47 3.51 -27.39 -1.71
C GLN A 47 2.51 -26.90 -2.75
N VAL A 48 2.06 -25.66 -2.59
CA VAL A 48 1.20 -24.95 -3.54
C VAL A 48 1.68 -23.52 -3.73
N TYR A 49 1.39 -22.99 -4.91
CA TYR A 49 1.77 -21.65 -5.33
C TYR A 49 0.50 -20.85 -5.58
N CYS A 50 0.28 -19.79 -4.83
CA CYS A 50 -0.80 -18.86 -5.09
C CYS A 50 -0.25 -17.70 -5.92
N ARG A 51 -0.86 -17.41 -7.05
CA ARG A 51 -0.41 -16.34 -7.95
C ARG A 51 -1.49 -15.29 -8.08
N PHE A 52 -1.20 -14.09 -7.59
CA PHE A 52 -2.01 -12.89 -7.76
C PHE A 52 -1.49 -12.14 -8.98
N ASN A 53 -2.12 -12.38 -10.14
CA ASN A 53 -1.70 -11.91 -11.45
C ASN A 53 -0.27 -12.31 -11.83
N PHE A 54 0.73 -11.46 -11.57
CA PHE A 54 2.15 -11.74 -11.83
C PHE A 54 2.96 -12.06 -10.56
N ASN A 55 2.38 -11.85 -9.38
CA ASN A 55 3.07 -12.04 -8.11
C ASN A 55 2.74 -13.43 -7.54
N THR A 56 3.74 -14.29 -7.42
CA THR A 56 3.62 -15.64 -6.84
C THR A 56 4.04 -15.65 -5.38
N VAL A 57 3.23 -16.29 -4.53
CA VAL A 57 3.52 -16.56 -3.12
C VAL A 57 3.50 -18.07 -2.88
N ILE A 58 4.39 -18.54 -2.00
CA ILE A 58 4.55 -19.96 -1.68
C ILE A 58 3.83 -20.24 -0.38
N GLU A 59 2.99 -21.26 -0.37
CA GLU A 59 2.12 -21.52 0.76
C GLU A 59 1.93 -23.01 1.05
N LYS A 60 1.44 -23.27 2.26
CA LYS A 60 1.12 -24.62 2.74
C LYS A 60 -0.37 -24.91 2.53
N ILE A 61 -0.66 -26.12 2.05
CA ILE A 61 -2.03 -26.63 1.92
C ILE A 61 -2.39 -27.50 3.13
N GLU A 62 -3.66 -27.49 3.51
CA GLU A 62 -4.24 -28.43 4.46
C GLU A 62 -5.51 -29.05 3.84
N LYS A 63 -5.39 -30.31 3.38
CA LYS A 63 -6.47 -31.10 2.74
C LYS A 63 -7.10 -30.42 1.50
N ASP A 64 -8.18 -29.68 1.69
CA ASP A 64 -8.95 -28.99 0.65
C ASP A 64 -8.88 -27.47 0.76
N THR A 65 -8.07 -26.97 1.70
CA THR A 65 -7.96 -25.55 2.03
C THR A 65 -6.52 -25.08 1.82
N ILE A 66 -6.37 -24.02 1.04
CA ILE A 66 -5.09 -23.33 0.84
C ILE A 66 -5.17 -21.99 1.56
N THR A 67 -4.12 -21.62 2.28
CA THR A 67 -4.01 -20.27 2.86
C THR A 67 -2.92 -19.52 2.14
N CYS A 68 -3.21 -18.31 1.63
CA CYS A 68 -2.23 -17.48 0.96
C CYS A 68 -2.17 -16.07 1.53
N VAL A 69 -0.97 -15.53 1.67
CA VAL A 69 -0.78 -14.12 2.04
C VAL A 69 -0.66 -13.26 0.77
N THR A 70 -1.49 -12.23 0.65
CA THR A 70 -1.48 -11.37 -0.54
C THR A 70 -0.19 -10.54 -0.61
N PRO A 71 0.47 -10.45 -1.78
CA PRO A 71 1.58 -9.53 -1.99
C PRO A 71 1.07 -8.09 -2.15
N LYS A 72 1.98 -7.12 -2.11
CA LYS A 72 1.68 -5.74 -2.49
C LYS A 72 1.27 -5.68 -3.97
N HIS A 73 0.20 -4.93 -4.27
CA HIS A 73 -0.29 -4.75 -5.64
C HIS A 73 -1.05 -3.43 -5.78
N ASP A 74 -1.14 -2.92 -7.00
CA ASP A 74 -1.95 -1.75 -7.33
C ASP A 74 -3.46 -2.04 -7.15
N ALA A 75 -4.23 -0.99 -6.93
CA ALA A 75 -5.67 -1.11 -6.74
C ALA A 75 -6.35 -1.65 -8.01
N GLY A 76 -7.34 -2.52 -7.82
CA GLY A 76 -8.10 -3.14 -8.91
C GLY A 76 -8.28 -4.64 -8.75
N LYS A 77 -8.98 -5.23 -9.73
CA LYS A 77 -9.22 -6.67 -9.80
C LYS A 77 -8.00 -7.39 -10.36
N VAL A 78 -7.64 -8.51 -9.73
CA VAL A 78 -6.61 -9.42 -10.21
C VAL A 78 -7.14 -10.85 -10.28
N GLN A 79 -6.51 -11.66 -11.12
CA GLN A 79 -6.75 -13.09 -11.13
C GLN A 79 -5.91 -13.77 -10.04
N LEU A 80 -6.54 -14.57 -9.20
CA LEU A 80 -5.90 -15.51 -8.29
C LEU A 80 -5.91 -16.89 -8.94
N ARG A 81 -4.71 -17.43 -9.17
CA ARG A 81 -4.47 -18.78 -9.68
C ARG A 81 -3.76 -19.62 -8.63
N ILE A 82 -4.04 -20.92 -8.63
CA ILE A 82 -3.33 -21.91 -7.82
C ILE A 82 -2.49 -22.76 -8.77
N SER A 83 -1.24 -23.03 -8.43
CA SER A 83 -0.39 -23.97 -9.17
C SER A 83 0.25 -24.95 -8.19
N PHE A 84 0.46 -26.19 -8.64
CA PHE A 84 1.07 -27.26 -7.84
C PHE A 84 2.53 -27.51 -8.24
N ASP A 85 2.98 -26.98 -9.37
CA ASP A 85 4.31 -27.20 -9.95
C ASP A 85 5.04 -25.89 -10.32
N ASN A 86 4.42 -24.74 -10.04
CA ASN A 86 4.92 -23.39 -10.33
C ASN A 86 5.15 -23.10 -11.83
N ASN A 87 4.65 -23.95 -12.74
CA ASN A 87 4.84 -23.80 -14.18
C ASN A 87 3.52 -23.89 -14.96
N ASP A 88 2.50 -24.55 -14.42
CA ASP A 88 1.20 -24.64 -15.04
C ASP A 88 0.31 -23.49 -14.53
N TYR A 89 0.07 -22.48 -15.36
CA TYR A 89 -0.78 -21.32 -15.01
C TYR A 89 -1.83 -20.99 -16.06
N ASP A 90 -1.80 -21.66 -17.22
CA ASP A 90 -2.61 -21.31 -18.38
C ASP A 90 -3.85 -22.21 -18.52
N ASP A 91 -3.86 -23.39 -17.89
CA ASP A 91 -5.00 -24.34 -17.89
C ASP A 91 -5.64 -24.56 -16.50
N ILE A 92 -5.32 -23.72 -15.51
CA ILE A 92 -5.84 -23.85 -14.14
C ILE A 92 -6.99 -22.85 -13.90
N PRO A 93 -8.12 -23.29 -13.28
CA PRO A 93 -9.18 -22.38 -12.88
C PRO A 93 -8.66 -21.23 -12.01
N TYR A 94 -9.15 -20.03 -12.29
CA TYR A 94 -8.86 -18.81 -11.55
C TYR A 94 -10.11 -18.26 -10.89
N THR A 95 -9.89 -17.37 -9.93
CA THR A 95 -10.94 -16.53 -9.32
C THR A 95 -10.48 -15.08 -9.25
N GLU A 96 -11.37 -14.16 -8.92
CA GLU A 96 -11.05 -12.73 -8.79
C GLU A 96 -10.73 -12.36 -7.34
N PHE A 97 -9.68 -11.56 -7.15
CA PHE A 97 -9.39 -10.87 -5.88
C PHE A 97 -9.30 -9.36 -6.14
N THR A 98 -9.85 -8.54 -5.24
CA THR A 98 -9.89 -7.07 -5.42
C THR A 98 -8.97 -6.34 -4.44
N TYR A 99 -8.03 -5.56 -4.96
CA TYR A 99 -7.21 -4.65 -4.17
C TYR A 99 -7.88 -3.28 -4.01
N PHE A 100 -8.03 -2.81 -2.78
CA PHE A 100 -8.53 -1.48 -2.46
C PHE A 100 -7.48 -0.64 -1.74
N ILE A 101 -7.55 0.69 -1.89
CA ILE A 101 -6.71 1.62 -1.16
C ILE A 101 -7.36 1.91 0.20
N PRO A 102 -6.74 1.54 1.33
CA PRO A 102 -7.28 1.82 2.66
C PRO A 102 -7.42 3.32 2.91
N ASP A 103 -8.48 3.71 3.62
CA ASP A 103 -8.68 5.13 3.96
C ASP A 103 -7.59 5.70 4.87
N SER A 104 -6.93 4.84 5.65
CA SER A 104 -5.76 5.20 6.45
C SER A 104 -4.60 5.72 5.60
N VAL A 105 -4.43 5.20 4.38
CA VAL A 105 -3.37 5.58 3.43
C VAL A 105 -3.73 6.89 2.74
N LYS A 106 -4.99 7.03 2.29
CA LYS A 106 -5.50 8.30 1.74
C LYS A 106 -5.37 9.44 2.75
N ARG A 107 -5.68 9.18 4.03
CA ARG A 107 -5.57 10.16 5.13
C ARG A 107 -4.12 10.55 5.40
N LYS A 108 -3.21 9.58 5.47
CA LYS A 108 -1.77 9.86 5.64
C LYS A 108 -1.22 10.70 4.48
N SER A 109 -1.56 10.36 3.25
CA SER A 109 -1.15 11.12 2.05
C SER A 109 -1.68 12.55 2.06
N ARG A 110 -2.98 12.75 2.36
CA ARG A 110 -3.57 14.08 2.53
C ARG A 110 -2.88 14.89 3.62
N MET A 111 -2.62 14.27 4.78
CA MET A 111 -1.95 14.95 5.89
C MET A 111 -0.53 15.38 5.52
N ALA A 112 0.23 14.50 4.86
CA ALA A 112 1.58 14.80 4.38
C ALA A 112 1.58 15.98 3.38
N PHE A 113 0.65 15.98 2.42
CA PHE A 113 0.51 17.10 1.48
C PHE A 113 0.18 18.42 2.19
N VAL A 114 -0.72 18.40 3.18
CA VAL A 114 -1.06 19.58 3.99
C VAL A 114 0.16 20.10 4.76
N PHE A 115 0.98 19.24 5.36
CA PHE A 115 2.22 19.65 6.03
C PHE A 115 3.23 20.28 5.06
N VAL A 116 3.41 19.70 3.87
CA VAL A 116 4.29 20.27 2.82
C VAL A 116 3.78 21.63 2.36
N LEU A 117 2.46 21.79 2.18
CA LEU A 117 1.88 23.07 1.79
C LEU A 117 2.03 24.14 2.89
N ILE A 118 1.77 23.79 4.15
CA ILE A 118 1.93 24.71 5.29
C ILE A 118 3.39 25.17 5.42
N THR A 119 4.35 24.23 5.33
CA THR A 119 5.78 24.57 5.40
C THR A 119 6.21 25.48 4.25
N LEU A 120 5.75 25.22 3.02
CA LEU A 120 6.00 26.10 1.88
C LEU A 120 5.43 27.51 2.11
N ILE A 121 4.19 27.63 2.59
CA ILE A 121 3.56 28.92 2.90
C ILE A 121 4.37 29.68 3.96
N ILE A 122 4.78 29.01 5.04
CA ILE A 122 5.57 29.64 6.10
C ILE A 122 6.91 30.15 5.57
N VAL A 123 7.61 29.36 4.74
CA VAL A 123 8.88 29.76 4.13
C VAL A 123 8.69 30.98 3.21
N VAL A 124 7.62 30.98 2.40
CA VAL A 124 7.28 32.13 1.54
C VAL A 124 6.98 33.38 2.37
N VAL A 125 6.17 33.26 3.43
CA VAL A 125 5.85 34.41 4.29
C VAL A 125 7.11 34.92 5.00
N LEU A 126 7.94 34.03 5.54
CA LEU A 126 9.18 34.41 6.23
C LEU A 126 10.14 35.13 5.28
N THR A 127 10.33 34.60 4.06
CA THR A 127 11.18 35.23 3.05
C THR A 127 10.64 36.60 2.64
N LEU A 128 9.34 36.75 2.40
CA LEU A 128 8.72 38.06 2.13
C LEU A 128 8.92 39.04 3.30
N VAL A 129 8.69 38.60 4.55
CA VAL A 129 8.91 39.44 5.73
C VAL A 129 10.37 39.90 5.82
N LEU A 130 11.33 39.02 5.53
CA LEU A 130 12.75 39.38 5.51
C LEU A 130 13.10 40.33 4.36
N LEU A 131 12.45 40.21 3.20
CA LEU A 131 12.62 41.13 2.07
C LEU A 131 12.00 42.52 2.35
N PHE A 132 10.86 42.57 3.04
CA PHE A 132 10.16 43.82 3.37
C PHE A 132 10.58 44.45 4.70
N LYS A 133 11.39 43.76 5.51
CA LYS A 133 12.04 44.35 6.69
C LYS A 133 13.10 45.33 6.19
N SER A 134 12.70 46.57 5.94
CA SER A 134 13.64 47.65 5.66
C SER A 134 14.70 47.71 6.79
N PRO A 135 15.98 47.95 6.46
CA PRO A 135 16.99 48.13 7.49
C PRO A 135 16.60 49.37 8.29
N MET A 136 16.11 49.15 9.51
CA MET A 136 15.81 50.22 10.44
C MET A 136 17.14 50.92 10.74
N SER A 137 17.33 52.09 10.14
CA SER A 137 18.50 52.94 10.32
C SER A 137 18.77 53.08 11.82
N ARG A 138 19.94 52.62 12.29
CA ARG A 138 20.38 52.84 13.66
C ARG A 138 20.63 54.34 13.82
N VAL A 139 19.66 55.05 14.38
CA VAL A 139 19.93 56.36 14.97
C VAL A 139 20.71 56.07 16.25
N ASN A 140 22.04 56.27 16.19
CA ASN A 140 22.87 56.23 17.39
C ASN A 140 22.41 57.37 18.31
N PRO A 141 22.19 57.14 19.62
CA PRO A 141 21.92 58.23 20.54
C PRO A 141 23.14 59.14 20.60
N GLU A 142 22.96 60.39 20.19
CA GLU A 142 23.95 61.45 20.27
C GLU A 142 24.20 61.76 21.75
N GLU A 143 25.46 61.62 22.17
CA GLU A 143 25.92 61.79 23.54
C GLU A 143 26.05 63.29 23.83
N ASP A 144 24.94 63.95 24.19
CA ASP A 144 24.91 65.35 24.62
C ASP A 144 25.57 65.52 26.00
N ALA A 145 26.90 65.69 26.01
CA ALA A 145 27.65 66.13 27.18
C ALA A 145 27.50 67.66 27.37
N PRO A 146 27.03 68.16 28.53
CA PRO A 146 26.93 69.60 28.77
C PRO A 146 28.32 70.22 29.05
N LEU A 147 28.72 71.18 28.22
CA LEU A 147 29.88 72.04 28.46
C LEU A 147 29.61 72.96 29.67
N LEU A 148 30.29 72.68 30.78
CA LEU A 148 30.36 73.54 31.96
C LEU A 148 31.21 74.79 31.64
N ASN A 149 30.60 75.82 31.07
CA ASN A 149 31.26 77.11 30.91
C ASN A 149 31.20 77.92 32.22
N SER A 150 32.29 77.83 32.98
CA SER A 150 32.66 78.78 34.01
C SER A 150 32.96 80.14 33.37
N HIS A 151 32.07 81.13 33.57
CA HIS A 151 32.41 82.52 33.31
C HIS A 151 31.96 83.44 34.45
N LYS A 152 32.99 83.87 35.18
CA LYS A 152 33.16 84.90 36.22
C LYS A 152 32.16 86.07 36.28
N ASN A 153 31.78 86.40 37.53
CA ASN A 153 31.45 87.71 38.13
C ASN A 153 32.38 88.85 37.64
N PRO A 154 32.01 90.17 37.72
CA PRO A 154 31.50 90.91 38.92
C PRO A 154 30.37 91.92 38.58
N LEU A 155 29.67 92.64 39.48
CA LEU A 155 29.97 93.36 40.72
C LEU A 155 28.63 93.55 41.47
#